data_AF-X1T7N1-F1
#
_entry.id   AF-X1T7N1-F1
#
_cell.length_a   1.000
_cell.length_b   1.000
_cell.length_c   1.000
_cell.angle_alpha   90.00
_cell.angle_beta   90.00
_cell.angle_gamma   90.00
#
_symmetry.space_group_name_H-M   'P 1'
#
loop_
_entity.id
_entity.type
_entity.pdbx_description
1 polymer ?
#
loop_
_entity_poly.entity_id
_entity_poly.type
_entity_poly.pdbx_seq_one_letter_code
_entity_poly.pdbx_strand_id
1 'polypeptide(L)' 'MAKPSTRQELVEYALRRLGAPVLEINVADEQLDDILDDTIQHFQERHYDGVIRTYLKYEFTEDDIKRGT' A
#
# COMPACT_ATOMS: atom_id res chain seq x y z
N MET A 1 -9.68 1.43 -7.54
CA MET A 1 -8.36 1.18 -8.14
C MET A 1 -8.00 -0.27 -7.86
N ALA A 2 -7.50 -1.00 -8.86
CA ALA A 2 -7.05 -2.37 -8.66
C ALA A 2 -5.95 -2.36 -7.58
N LYS A 3 -6.14 -3.13 -6.51
CA LYS A 3 -5.06 -3.45 -5.59
C LYS A 3 -4.24 -4.53 -6.32
N PRO A 4 -3.02 -4.24 -6.79
CA PRO A 4 -2.23 -5.25 -7.47
C PRO A 4 -2.03 -6.43 -6.50
N SER A 5 -2.24 -7.63 -7.04
CA SER A 5 -2.19 -8.89 -6.31
C SER A 5 -0.93 -9.69 -6.64
N THR A 6 -0.25 -9.32 -7.72
CA THR A 6 1.01 -9.92 -8.17
C THR A 6 2.08 -8.86 -8.40
N ARG A 7 3.35 -9.30 -8.43
CA ARG A 7 4.50 -8.43 -8.74
C ARG A 7 4.36 -7.76 -10.10
N GLN A 8 3.99 -8.54 -11.12
CA GLN A 8 3.79 -8.05 -12.48
C GLN A 8 2.73 -6.93 -12.52
N GLU A 9 1.57 -7.13 -11.85
CA GLU A 9 0.51 -6.13 -11.80
C GLU A 9 0.95 -4.83 -11.11
N LEU A 10 1.84 -4.92 -10.10
CA LEU A 10 2.39 -3.76 -9.41
C LEU A 10 3.35 -2.97 -10.30
N VAL A 11 4.20 -3.67 -11.06
CA VAL A 11 5.11 -3.05 -12.05
C VAL A 11 4.31 -2.36 -13.15
N GLU A 12 3.33 -3.03 -13.75
CA GLU A 12 2.45 -2.45 -14.77
C GLU A 12 1.63 -1.26 -14.24
N TYR A 13 1.21 -1.32 -12.97
CA TYR A 13 0.54 -0.20 -12.32
C TYR A 13 1.48 1.00 -12.16
N ALA A 14 2.74 0.77 -11.75
CA ALA A 14 3.74 1.82 -11.59
C ALA A 14 4.11 2.46 -12.95
N LEU A 15 4.35 1.66 -13.98
CA LEU A 15 4.67 2.15 -15.33
C LEU A 15 3.53 3.00 -15.93
N ARG A 16 2.27 2.58 -15.75
CA ARG A 16 1.11 3.39 -16.18
C ARG A 16 1.03 4.72 -15.45
N ARG A 17 1.38 4.74 -14.16
CA ARG A 17 1.42 5.96 -13.36
C ARG A 17 2.55 6.90 -13.76
N LEU A 18 3.65 6.35 -14.27
CA LEU A 18 4.77 7.10 -14.85
C LEU A 18 4.50 7.61 -16.28
N GLY A 19 3.41 7.17 -16.92
CA GLY A 19 2.98 7.67 -18.23
C GLY A 19 3.09 6.66 -19.38
N ALA A 20 3.47 5.40 -19.11
CA ALA A 20 3.37 4.35 -20.12
C ALA A 20 1.90 4.11 -20.50
N PRO A 21 1.58 3.82 -21.78
CA PRO A 21 2.50 3.61 -22.90
C PRO A 21 2.81 4.89 -23.71
N VAL A 22 2.32 6.07 -23.28
CA VAL A 22 2.50 7.33 -24.04
C VAL A 22 3.93 7.82 -23.95
N LEU A 23 4.55 7.71 -22.78
CA LEU A 23 5.98 7.95 -22.57
C LEU A 23 6.72 6.61 -22.63
N GLU A 24 7.78 6.57 -23.44
CA GLU A 24 8.69 5.42 -23.50
C GLU A 24 9.64 5.45 -22.31
N ILE A 25 9.46 4.50 -21.40
CA ILE A 25 10.29 4.34 -20.22
C ILE A 25 11.41 3.36 -20.56
N ASN A 26 12.61 3.89 -20.79
CA ASN A 26 13.79 3.12 -21.19
C ASN A 26 14.46 2.48 -19.98
N VAL A 27 13.88 1.39 -19.47
CA VAL A 27 14.37 0.61 -18.32
C VAL A 27 14.28 -0.87 -18.69
N ALA A 28 15.30 -1.66 -18.33
CA ALA A 28 15.28 -3.10 -18.55
C ALA A 28 14.39 -3.82 -17.53
N ASP A 29 13.81 -4.97 -17.90
CA ASP A 29 12.93 -5.74 -17.01
C ASP A 29 13.62 -6.13 -15.70
N GLU A 30 14.91 -6.51 -15.75
CA GLU A 30 15.73 -6.83 -14.57
C GLU A 30 15.82 -5.64 -13.59
N GLN A 31 15.92 -4.41 -14.10
CA GLN A 31 15.98 -3.21 -13.25
C GLN A 31 14.64 -2.92 -12.57
N LEU A 32 13.52 -3.32 -13.18
CA LEU A 32 12.19 -3.20 -12.59
C LEU A 32 12.01 -4.22 -11.44
N ASP A 33 12.56 -5.42 -11.60
CA ASP A 33 12.55 -6.45 -10.56
C ASP A 33 13.44 -6.06 -9.37
N ASP A 34 14.67 -5.58 -9.63
CA ASP A 34 15.60 -5.14 -8.58
C ASP A 34 14.99 -4.02 -7.72
N ILE A 35 14.42 -2.99 -8.36
CA ILE A 35 13.85 -1.85 -7.62
C ILE A 35 12.56 -2.22 -6.89
N LEU A 36 11.82 -3.21 -7.40
CA LEU A 36 10.65 -3.75 -6.73
C LEU A 36 11.05 -4.48 -5.45
N ASP A 37 12.11 -5.28 -5.50
CA ASP A 37 12.66 -5.97 -4.32
C ASP A 37 13.13 -4.99 -3.27
N ASP A 38 13.92 -3.99 -3.66
CA ASP A 38 14.37 -2.92 -2.78
C ASP A 38 13.20 -2.16 -2.15
N THR A 39 12.15 -1.89 -2.92
CA THR A 39 10.96 -1.18 -2.42
C THR A 39 10.23 -2.01 -1.37
N ILE A 40 10.06 -3.31 -1.60
CA ILE A 40 9.41 -4.22 -0.65
C ILE A 40 10.25 -4.32 0.62
N GLN A 41 11.57 -4.48 0.48
CA GLN A 41 12.50 -4.51 1.62
C GLN A 41 12.41 -3.19 2.42
N HIS A 42 12.45 -2.05 1.74
CA HIS A 42 12.35 -0.74 2.39
C HIS A 42 11.03 -0.55 3.15
N PHE A 43 9.92 -1.06 2.59
CA PHE A 43 8.63 -1.06 3.28
C PHE A 43 8.66 -1.95 4.54
N GLN A 44 9.24 -3.15 4.43
CA GLN A 44 9.37 -4.09 5.55
C GLN A 44 10.21 -3.49 6.68
N GLU A 45 11.35 -2.89 6.37
CA GLU A 45 12.28 -2.36 7.38
C GLU A 45 11.78 -1.08 8.04
N ARG A 46 11.05 -0.22 7.32
CA ARG A 46 10.74 1.14 7.79
C ARG A 46 9.28 1.39 8.13
N HIS A 47 8.35 0.63 7.56
CA HIS A 47 6.92 0.96 7.62
C HIS A 47 6.07 -0.19 8.16
N TYR A 48 6.53 -1.43 8.08
CA TYR A 48 5.73 -2.60 8.48
C TYR A 48 5.38 -2.61 9.97
N ASP A 49 6.34 -2.29 10.85
CA ASP A 49 6.12 -2.18 12.30
C ASP A 49 5.67 -0.77 12.76
N GLY A 50 5.28 0.10 11.83
CA GLY A 50 4.90 1.49 12.13
C GLY A 50 3.53 1.66 12.81
N VAL A 51 2.79 0.58 13.06
CA VAL A 51 1.44 0.63 13.62
C VAL A 51 1.26 -0.35 14.78
N ILE A 52 0.96 0.19 15.95
CA ILE A 52 0.57 -0.59 17.12
C ILE A 52 -0.95 -0.52 17.26
N ARG A 53 -1.62 -1.67 17.33
CA ARG A 53 -3.04 -1.73 17.69
C ARG A 53 -3.20 -1.23 19.12
N THR A 54 -3.83 -0.07 19.27
CA THR A 54 -4.17 0.51 20.57
C THR A 54 -5.67 0.45 20.80
N TYR A 55 -6.07 0.24 22.04
CA TYR A 55 -7.47 0.36 22.45
C TYR A 55 -7.75 1.82 22.79
N LEU A 56 -8.60 2.46 22.00
CA LEU A 56 -9.12 3.78 22.33
C LEU A 56 -10.20 3.62 23.40
N LYS A 57 -10.04 4.31 24.54
CA LYS A 57 -11.09 4.36 25.56
C LYS A 57 -12.22 5.23 25.01
N TYR A 58 -13.40 4.63 24.89
CA TYR A 58 -14.62 5.34 24.55
C TYR A 58 -15.44 5.51 25.83
N GLU A 59 -15.84 6.75 26.13
CA GLU A 59 -16.80 7.04 27.18
C GLU A 59 -18.21 6.81 26.64
N PHE A 60 -18.99 5.96 27.32
CA PHE A 60 -20.37 5.68 26.91
C PHE A 60 -21.22 6.93 27.11
N THR A 61 -21.93 7.35 26.06
CA THR A 61 -22.90 8.44 26.16
C THR A 61 -24.29 7.88 26.53
N GLU A 62 -25.17 8.74 27.05
CA GLU A 62 -26.56 8.33 27.30
C GLU A 62 -27.29 7.86 26.04
N ASP A 63 -26.96 8.41 24.87
CA ASP A 63 -27.57 8.02 23.60
C ASP A 63 -27.15 6.62 23.17
N ASP A 64 -25.92 6.19 23.50
CA ASP A 64 -25.46 4.83 23.26
C ASP A 64 -26.19 3.83 24.16
N ILE A 65 -26.43 4.20 25.42
CA ILE A 65 -27.18 3.40 26.38
C ILE A 65 -28.63 3.23 25.89
N LYS A 66 -29.26 4.32 25.41
CA LYS A 66 -30.65 4.32 24.92
C LYS A 66 -30.84 3.52 23.62
N ARG A 67 -29.81 3.34 22.79
CA ARG A 67 -29.85 2.50 21.57
C ARG A 67 -29.87 0.99 21.85
N GLY A 68 -29.47 0.56 23.06
CA GLY A 68 -29.41 -0.85 23.44
C GLY A 68 -30.70 -1.42 24.05
N THR A 69 -31.70 -0.57 24.30
CA THR A 69 -33.06 -0.90 24.75
C THR A 69 -34.04 -0.86 23.58
#